data_AF-A0A8K0XXC5-F1
#
_entry.id   AF-A0A8K0XXC5-F1
#
_cell.length_a   1.000
_cell.length_b   1.000
_cell.length_c   1.000
_cell.angle_alpha   90.00
_cell.angle_beta   90.00
_cell.angle_gamma   90.00
#
_symmetry.space_group_name_H-M   'P 1'
#
loop_
_entity.id
_entity.type
_entity.pdbx_description
1 polymer ?
#
loop_
_entity_poly.entity_id
_entity_poly.type
_entity_poly.pdbx_seq_one_letter_code
_entity_poly.pdbx_strand_id
1 'polypeptide(L)'
;MARRKKDDNAAGIILVIIGVVAWGVYVAVRALININERFIESVSNPVGIIGLFLGLLIAGALIIRIFIYRGFRKKTTELEQAMLDLAQKEKAFDETVRTEVARGLYQEKKKLSGQWDDFHNARNKTSRALQRIVDSAYKFKVKTLLSGTTVNNWQSKYDQLRKERDAYAAISEKITFLELEDNADWEGVKQQFLDKVALLEKAQEEKEYQAELKRQMREEKQRQDELEQQQREAEEEEQRLAEQQRLLEEALLAAEGAHREELERQRLELEQKIQDVHQQYERAKSMAQLTKQGHVYVISNIGSFGENVFKIGMTRRLEPMERVKELSGAAVPFDFDVHAMISCDDAPALEKTLHDHLESYRINRINLRKEFFRVELSKIIDEVERHHGQVEYIADPVALQYLQSLEYAESEAA
;
A
#
# COMPACT_ATOMS: atom_id res chain seq x y z
N MET A 1 -139.51 39.10 -5.72
CA MET A 1 -139.88 40.37 -5.05
C MET A 1 -138.61 41.16 -4.74
N ALA A 2 -138.62 42.48 -4.93
CA ALA A 2 -137.57 43.48 -4.61
C ALA A 2 -136.22 43.30 -5.35
N ARG A 3 -135.89 43.96 -6.47
CA ARG A 3 -135.99 45.38 -6.90
C ARG A 3 -135.06 46.35 -6.12
N ARG A 4 -133.87 46.59 -6.72
CA ARG A 4 -133.02 47.81 -6.74
C ARG A 4 -132.47 48.38 -5.41
N LYS A 5 -131.15 48.64 -5.31
CA LYS A 5 -130.51 49.96 -5.58
C LYS A 5 -129.00 50.02 -5.17
N LYS A 6 -128.20 50.68 -6.03
CA LYS A 6 -126.87 51.32 -5.82
C LYS A 6 -125.66 50.38 -5.62
N ASP A 7 -124.72 50.15 -6.54
CA ASP A 7 -124.31 50.77 -7.82
C ASP A 7 -123.90 52.25 -7.84
N ASP A 8 -123.93 52.98 -6.72
CA ASP A 8 -123.69 54.44 -6.78
C ASP A 8 -122.29 54.90 -6.34
N ASN A 9 -121.46 54.08 -5.69
CA ASN A 9 -120.11 54.51 -5.29
C ASN A 9 -119.01 54.20 -6.32
N ALA A 10 -119.10 53.10 -7.08
CA ALA A 10 -118.13 52.83 -8.15
C ALA A 10 -118.36 53.74 -9.38
N ALA A 11 -119.62 53.97 -9.76
CA ALA A 11 -119.99 54.91 -10.81
C ALA A 11 -119.61 56.35 -10.45
N GLY A 12 -119.73 56.74 -9.17
CA GLY A 12 -119.30 58.04 -8.66
C GLY A 12 -117.79 58.26 -8.79
N ILE A 13 -116.96 57.27 -8.45
CA ILE A 13 -115.50 57.36 -8.57
C ILE A 13 -115.05 57.41 -10.04
N ILE A 14 -115.68 56.62 -10.92
CA ILE A 14 -115.38 56.64 -12.37
C ILE A 14 -115.73 58.00 -12.99
N LEU A 15 -116.86 58.61 -12.59
CA LEU A 15 -117.22 59.97 -13.03
C LEU A 15 -116.23 61.03 -12.53
N VAL A 16 -115.68 60.88 -11.32
CA VAL A 16 -114.63 61.77 -10.82
C VAL A 16 -113.32 61.59 -11.59
N ILE A 17 -112.90 60.35 -11.91
CA ILE A 17 -111.69 60.09 -12.71
C ILE A 17 -111.84 60.65 -14.14
N ILE A 18 -113.00 60.44 -14.78
CA ILE A 18 -113.28 61.02 -16.10
C ILE A 18 -113.30 62.55 -16.00
N GLY A 19 -113.85 63.12 -14.92
CA GLY A 19 -113.80 64.55 -14.64
C GLY A 19 -112.39 65.09 -14.47
N VAL A 20 -111.50 64.37 -13.78
CA VAL A 20 -110.09 64.73 -13.59
C VAL A 20 -109.29 64.60 -14.89
N VAL A 21 -109.53 63.56 -15.68
CA VAL A 21 -108.91 63.40 -17.01
C VAL A 21 -109.41 64.47 -17.96
N ALA A 22 -110.71 64.74 -18.02
CA ALA A 22 -111.29 65.79 -18.85
C ALA A 22 -110.83 67.18 -18.40
N TRP A 23 -110.67 67.42 -17.10
CA TRP A 23 -110.09 68.65 -16.55
C TRP A 23 -108.60 68.75 -16.89
N GLY A 24 -107.84 67.66 -16.79
CA GLY A 24 -106.43 67.59 -17.20
C GLY A 24 -106.24 67.85 -18.70
N VAL A 25 -107.11 67.28 -19.54
CA VAL A 25 -107.15 67.54 -20.99
C VAL A 25 -107.57 68.99 -21.25
N TYR A 26 -108.58 69.51 -20.56
CA TYR A 26 -108.99 70.91 -20.69
C TYR A 26 -107.86 71.87 -20.28
N VAL A 27 -107.18 71.61 -19.17
CA VAL A 27 -106.02 72.38 -18.72
C VAL A 27 -104.88 72.28 -19.73
N ALA A 28 -104.61 71.09 -20.28
CA ALA A 28 -103.58 70.89 -21.29
C ALA A 28 -103.92 71.63 -22.60
N VAL A 29 -105.16 71.53 -23.09
CA VAL A 29 -105.65 72.23 -24.29
C VAL A 29 -105.65 73.74 -24.07
N ARG A 30 -106.08 74.22 -22.89
CA ARG A 30 -106.07 75.65 -22.57
C ARG A 30 -104.66 76.19 -22.39
N ALA A 31 -103.74 75.39 -21.84
CA ALA A 31 -102.32 75.70 -21.81
C ALA A 31 -101.74 75.73 -23.23
N LEU A 32 -102.09 74.78 -24.09
CA LEU A 32 -101.70 74.75 -25.51
C LEU A 32 -102.22 75.97 -26.27
N ILE A 33 -103.49 76.36 -26.07
CA ILE A 33 -104.07 77.55 -26.69
C ILE A 33 -103.38 78.82 -26.19
N ASN A 34 -103.16 78.96 -24.87
CA ASN A 34 -102.46 80.12 -24.30
C ASN A 34 -100.98 80.19 -24.75
N ILE A 35 -100.30 79.04 -24.84
CA ILE A 35 -98.95 78.94 -25.41
C ILE A 35 -98.99 79.31 -26.89
N ASN A 36 -100.00 78.87 -27.65
CA ASN A 36 -100.17 79.17 -29.07
C ASN A 36 -100.50 80.66 -29.30
N GLU A 37 -101.35 81.28 -28.49
CA GLU A 37 -101.64 82.72 -28.55
C GLU A 37 -100.39 83.55 -28.21
N ARG A 38 -99.65 83.20 -27.14
CA ARG A 38 -98.36 83.84 -26.81
C ARG A 38 -97.30 83.59 -27.87
N PHE A 39 -97.32 82.44 -28.53
CA PHE A 39 -96.43 82.10 -29.62
C PHE A 39 -96.76 82.93 -30.87
N ILE A 40 -98.04 83.07 -31.22
CA ILE A 40 -98.50 83.91 -32.32
C ILE A 40 -98.14 85.39 -32.03
N GLU A 41 -98.36 85.92 -30.83
CA GLU A 41 -97.96 87.29 -30.46
C GLU A 41 -96.43 87.49 -30.51
N SER A 42 -95.65 86.52 -30.04
CA SER A 42 -94.19 86.56 -30.10
C SER A 42 -93.67 86.54 -31.54
N VAL A 43 -94.21 85.66 -32.38
CA VAL A 43 -93.79 85.46 -33.79
C VAL A 43 -94.35 86.55 -34.73
N SER A 44 -95.29 87.38 -34.27
CA SER A 44 -95.81 88.53 -35.03
C SER A 44 -94.87 89.74 -35.06
N ASN A 45 -93.82 89.75 -34.25
CA ASN A 45 -92.78 90.79 -34.24
C ASN A 45 -91.45 90.27 -34.84
N PRO A 46 -90.68 91.12 -35.55
CA PRO A 46 -89.39 90.73 -36.13
C PRO A 46 -88.43 90.08 -35.12
N VAL A 47 -88.47 90.54 -33.87
CA VAL A 47 -87.65 90.03 -32.75
C VAL A 47 -88.00 88.58 -32.38
N GLY A 48 -89.28 88.20 -32.38
CA GLY A 48 -89.68 86.84 -32.01
C GLY A 48 -89.53 85.82 -33.13
N ILE A 49 -89.61 86.22 -34.40
CA ILE A 49 -89.20 85.37 -35.55
C ILE A 49 -87.71 85.03 -35.44
N ILE A 50 -86.86 86.03 -35.12
CA ILE A 50 -85.42 85.82 -34.88
C ILE A 50 -85.19 84.90 -33.68
N GLY A 51 -85.94 85.10 -32.59
CA GLY A 51 -85.88 84.23 -31.40
C GLY A 51 -86.28 82.78 -31.67
N LEU A 52 -87.32 82.55 -32.47
CA LEU A 52 -87.75 81.21 -32.90
C LEU A 52 -86.69 80.53 -33.77
N PHE A 53 -86.13 81.26 -34.75
CA PHE A 53 -85.08 80.76 -35.63
C PHE A 53 -83.82 80.38 -34.84
N LEU A 54 -83.38 81.23 -33.91
CA LEU A 54 -82.27 80.94 -33.00
C LEU A 54 -82.59 79.77 -32.07
N GLY A 55 -83.82 79.67 -31.55
CA GLY A 55 -84.27 78.56 -30.72
C GLY A 55 -84.29 77.22 -31.46
N LEU A 56 -84.76 77.19 -32.72
CA LEU A 56 -84.72 76.02 -33.59
C LEU A 56 -83.29 75.64 -33.99
N LEU A 57 -82.41 76.61 -34.23
CA LEU A 57 -80.98 76.36 -34.45
C LEU A 57 -80.32 75.74 -33.21
N ILE A 58 -80.62 76.25 -32.01
CA ILE A 58 -80.13 75.70 -30.74
C ILE A 58 -80.69 74.28 -30.53
N ALA A 59 -81.98 74.05 -30.79
CA ALA A 59 -82.61 72.74 -30.68
C ALA A 59 -81.99 71.73 -31.68
N GLY A 60 -81.78 72.14 -32.93
CA GLY A 60 -81.09 71.35 -33.94
C GLY A 60 -79.65 71.01 -33.54
N ALA A 61 -78.89 71.99 -33.03
CA ALA A 61 -77.54 71.78 -32.52
C ALA A 61 -77.52 70.82 -31.32
N LEU A 62 -78.50 70.91 -30.40
CA LEU A 62 -78.64 69.98 -29.28
C LEU A 62 -78.96 68.56 -29.75
N ILE A 63 -79.85 68.39 -30.73
CA ILE A 63 -80.18 67.08 -31.31
C ILE A 63 -78.96 66.47 -32.00
N ILE A 64 -78.23 67.25 -32.81
CA ILE A 64 -76.99 66.82 -33.45
C ILE A 64 -75.95 66.42 -32.39
N ARG A 65 -75.77 67.23 -31.34
CA ARG A 65 -74.87 66.92 -30.22
C ARG A 65 -75.25 65.63 -29.51
N ILE A 66 -76.55 65.38 -29.28
CA ILE A 66 -77.04 64.13 -28.68
C ILE A 66 -76.75 62.94 -29.58
N PHE A 67 -76.94 63.07 -30.90
CA PHE A 67 -76.68 61.99 -31.86
C PHE A 67 -75.18 61.67 -31.97
N ILE A 68 -74.33 62.69 -32.03
CA ILE A 68 -72.86 62.56 -31.99
C ILE A 68 -72.42 61.91 -30.68
N TYR A 69 -72.94 62.39 -29.54
CA TYR A 69 -72.60 61.85 -28.22
C TYR A 69 -73.07 60.39 -28.06
N ARG A 70 -74.26 60.04 -28.55
CA ARG A 70 -74.74 58.65 -28.58
C ARG A 70 -73.89 57.77 -29.49
N GLY A 71 -73.55 58.24 -30.68
CA GLY A 71 -72.68 57.53 -31.62
C GLY A 71 -71.27 57.32 -31.05
N PHE A 72 -70.70 58.34 -30.41
CA PHE A 72 -69.41 58.26 -29.73
C PHE A 72 -69.47 57.29 -28.55
N ARG A 73 -70.51 57.38 -27.70
CA ARG A 73 -70.71 56.45 -26.59
C ARG A 73 -70.82 55.00 -27.07
N LYS A 74 -71.57 54.75 -28.15
CA LYS A 74 -71.67 53.41 -28.74
C LYS A 74 -70.31 52.90 -29.19
N LYS A 75 -69.54 53.71 -29.93
CA LYS A 75 -68.19 53.35 -30.37
C LYS A 75 -67.21 53.17 -29.21
N THR A 76 -67.28 53.97 -28.15
CA THR A 76 -66.44 53.78 -26.96
C THR A 76 -66.78 52.49 -26.23
N THR A 77 -68.07 52.13 -26.13
CA THR A 77 -68.49 50.85 -25.53
C THR A 77 -68.07 49.67 -26.41
N GLU A 78 -68.18 49.76 -27.73
CA GLU A 78 -67.67 48.75 -28.67
C GLU A 78 -66.14 48.59 -28.55
N LEU A 79 -65.40 49.70 -28.40
CA LEU A 79 -63.95 49.69 -28.18
C LEU A 79 -63.57 49.08 -26.83
N GLU A 80 -64.26 49.45 -25.75
CA GLU A 80 -64.05 48.87 -24.41
C GLU A 80 -64.31 47.36 -24.42
N GLN A 81 -65.37 46.89 -25.09
CA GLN A 81 -65.65 45.47 -25.26
C GLN A 81 -64.55 44.76 -26.07
N ALA A 82 -64.07 45.37 -27.16
CA ALA A 82 -62.98 44.81 -27.96
C ALA A 82 -61.67 44.74 -27.16
N MET A 83 -61.38 45.75 -26.32
CA MET A 83 -60.21 45.75 -25.44
C MET A 83 -60.31 44.67 -24.37
N LEU A 84 -61.50 44.46 -23.78
CA LEU A 84 -61.73 43.39 -22.80
C LEU A 84 -61.58 41.99 -23.44
N ASP A 85 -62.13 41.79 -24.63
CA ASP A 85 -61.98 40.54 -25.38
C ASP A 85 -60.50 40.27 -25.74
N LEU A 86 -59.76 41.30 -26.18
CA LEU A 86 -58.34 41.18 -26.46
C LEU A 86 -57.54 40.82 -25.20
N ALA A 87 -57.80 41.46 -24.06
CA ALA A 87 -57.14 41.16 -22.80
C ALA A 87 -57.45 39.73 -22.30
N GLN A 88 -58.67 39.23 -22.53
CA GLN A 88 -59.03 37.85 -22.23
C GLN A 88 -58.28 36.86 -23.14
N LYS A 89 -58.17 37.18 -24.44
CA LYS A 89 -57.41 36.36 -25.40
C LYS A 89 -55.92 36.35 -25.08
N GLU A 90 -55.33 37.48 -24.72
CA GLU A 90 -53.93 37.58 -24.28
C GLU A 90 -53.69 36.71 -23.04
N LYS A 91 -54.55 36.83 -22.02
CA LYS A 91 -54.44 36.00 -20.81
C LYS A 91 -54.60 34.51 -21.09
N ALA A 92 -55.54 34.12 -21.95
CA ALA A 92 -55.74 32.73 -22.35
C ALA A 92 -54.54 32.18 -23.15
N PHE A 93 -53.96 33.02 -24.03
CA PHE A 93 -52.75 32.69 -24.76
C PHE A 93 -51.56 32.49 -23.81
N ASP A 94 -51.33 33.41 -22.87
CA ASP A 94 -50.27 33.31 -21.86
C ASP A 94 -50.41 32.06 -21.00
N GLU A 95 -51.63 31.73 -20.55
CA GLU A 95 -51.88 30.52 -19.77
C GLU A 95 -51.60 29.25 -20.59
N THR A 96 -51.98 29.25 -21.88
CA THR A 96 -51.71 28.14 -22.80
C THR A 96 -50.21 27.96 -23.02
N VAL A 97 -49.50 29.04 -23.36
CA VAL A 97 -48.05 29.02 -23.58
C VAL A 97 -47.31 28.58 -22.32
N ARG A 98 -47.67 29.14 -21.15
CA ARG A 98 -47.06 28.79 -19.87
C ARG A 98 -47.25 27.31 -19.55
N THR A 99 -48.44 26.77 -19.79
CA THR A 99 -48.75 25.36 -19.55
C THR A 99 -47.97 24.45 -20.50
N GLU A 100 -47.90 24.78 -21.79
CA GLU A 100 -47.20 23.97 -22.79
C GLU A 100 -45.68 24.01 -22.58
N VAL A 101 -45.12 25.18 -22.27
CA VAL A 101 -43.70 25.33 -21.91
C VAL A 101 -43.38 24.55 -20.63
N ALA A 102 -44.21 24.65 -19.59
CA ALA A 102 -44.00 23.88 -18.36
C ALA A 102 -44.06 22.36 -18.60
N ARG A 103 -44.99 21.92 -19.46
CA ARG A 103 -45.09 20.53 -19.89
C ARG A 103 -43.85 20.07 -20.66
N GLY A 104 -43.38 20.87 -21.62
CA GLY A 104 -42.17 20.60 -22.39
C GLY A 104 -40.93 20.48 -21.49
N LEU A 105 -40.73 21.45 -20.60
CA LEU A 105 -39.63 21.43 -19.62
C LEU A 105 -39.69 20.20 -18.71
N TYR A 106 -40.88 19.81 -18.26
CA TYR A 106 -41.05 18.61 -17.44
C TYR A 106 -40.67 17.33 -18.19
N GLN A 107 -41.12 17.19 -19.45
CA GLN A 107 -40.79 16.05 -20.29
C GLN A 107 -39.29 15.97 -20.59
N GLU A 108 -38.66 17.11 -20.91
CA GLU A 108 -37.24 17.18 -21.20
C GLU A 108 -36.39 16.88 -19.96
N LYS A 109 -36.77 17.43 -18.79
CA LYS A 109 -36.13 17.09 -17.51
C LYS A 109 -36.22 15.60 -17.21
N LYS A 110 -37.38 14.98 -17.43
CA LYS A 110 -37.56 13.53 -17.25
C LYS A 110 -36.68 12.73 -18.20
N LYS A 111 -36.58 13.13 -19.47
CA LYS A 111 -35.71 12.49 -20.46
C LYS A 111 -34.25 12.59 -20.08
N LEU A 112 -33.78 13.78 -19.69
CA LEU A 112 -32.41 14.00 -19.24
C LEU A 112 -32.09 13.18 -17.99
N SER A 113 -33.03 13.09 -17.04
CA SER A 113 -32.87 12.23 -15.86
C SER A 113 -32.64 10.77 -16.25
N GLY A 114 -33.44 10.22 -17.17
CA GLY A 114 -33.26 8.85 -17.64
C GLY A 114 -31.92 8.64 -18.35
N GLN A 115 -31.49 9.60 -19.18
CA GLN A 115 -30.18 9.55 -19.83
C GLN A 115 -29.02 9.60 -18.83
N TRP A 116 -29.16 10.39 -17.77
CA TRP A 116 -28.19 10.45 -16.68
C TRP A 116 -28.11 9.13 -15.91
N ASP A 117 -29.25 8.51 -15.60
CA ASP A 117 -29.30 7.20 -14.95
C ASP A 117 -28.64 6.12 -15.81
N ASP A 118 -28.94 6.08 -17.11
CA ASP A 118 -28.34 5.15 -18.06
C ASP A 118 -26.82 5.34 -18.15
N PHE A 119 -26.37 6.60 -18.21
CA PHE A 119 -24.96 6.95 -18.22
C PHE A 119 -24.24 6.50 -16.94
N HIS A 120 -24.79 6.80 -15.77
CA HIS A 120 -24.21 6.38 -14.49
C HIS A 120 -24.18 4.86 -14.35
N ASN A 121 -25.23 4.17 -14.78
CA ASN A 121 -25.27 2.71 -14.79
C ASN A 121 -24.21 2.11 -15.71
N ALA A 122 -24.06 2.64 -16.93
CA ALA A 122 -23.04 2.21 -17.88
C ALA A 122 -21.62 2.50 -17.38
N ARG A 123 -21.39 3.68 -16.80
CA ARG A 123 -20.13 4.08 -16.16
C ARG A 123 -19.77 3.12 -15.02
N ASN A 124 -20.69 2.89 -14.09
CA ASN A 124 -20.47 2.01 -12.93
C ASN A 124 -20.20 0.57 -13.34
N LYS A 125 -20.92 0.06 -14.36
CA LYS A 125 -20.69 -1.28 -14.90
C LYS A 125 -19.29 -1.39 -15.52
N THR A 126 -18.89 -0.37 -16.29
CA THR A 126 -17.57 -0.29 -16.93
C THR A 126 -16.46 -0.19 -15.88
N SER A 127 -16.61 0.69 -14.89
CA SER A 127 -15.66 0.85 -13.78
C SER A 127 -15.42 -0.48 -13.06
N ARG A 128 -16.48 -1.18 -12.63
CA ARG A 128 -16.35 -2.51 -11.99
C ARG A 128 -15.74 -3.58 -12.90
N ALA A 129 -15.97 -3.53 -14.21
CA ALA A 129 -15.38 -4.48 -15.15
C ALA A 129 -13.89 -4.22 -15.31
N LEU A 130 -13.50 -2.95 -15.50
CA LEU A 130 -12.11 -2.56 -15.65
C LEU A 130 -11.32 -2.78 -14.36
N GLN A 131 -11.88 -2.43 -13.19
CA GLN A 131 -11.27 -2.70 -11.89
C GLN A 131 -10.89 -4.17 -11.75
N ARG A 132 -11.83 -5.08 -12.07
CA ARG A 132 -11.56 -6.53 -12.03
C ARG A 132 -10.43 -6.95 -12.96
N ILE A 133 -10.37 -6.38 -14.17
CA ILE A 133 -9.31 -6.71 -15.15
C ILE A 133 -7.96 -6.24 -14.64
N VAL A 134 -7.88 -4.97 -14.19
CA VAL A 134 -6.64 -4.35 -13.74
C VAL A 134 -6.13 -5.03 -12.45
N ASP A 135 -7.01 -5.28 -11.48
CA ASP A 135 -6.67 -6.00 -10.25
C ASP A 135 -6.22 -7.43 -10.51
N SER A 136 -6.91 -8.16 -11.39
CA SER A 136 -6.54 -9.55 -11.72
C SER A 136 -5.21 -9.62 -12.47
N ALA A 137 -4.96 -8.70 -13.39
CA ALA A 137 -3.69 -8.60 -14.10
C ALA A 137 -2.53 -8.30 -13.14
N TYR A 138 -2.71 -7.32 -12.24
CA TYR A 138 -1.72 -6.99 -11.22
C TYR A 138 -1.45 -8.17 -10.29
N LYS A 139 -2.49 -8.79 -9.71
CA LYS A 139 -2.35 -9.96 -8.84
C LYS A 139 -1.65 -11.12 -9.54
N PHE A 140 -1.96 -11.35 -10.82
CA PHE A 140 -1.29 -12.38 -11.61
C PHE A 140 0.20 -12.09 -11.81
N LYS A 141 0.55 -10.83 -12.12
CA LYS A 141 1.94 -10.39 -12.27
C LYS A 141 2.72 -10.53 -10.97
N VAL A 142 2.17 -10.04 -9.86
CA VAL A 142 2.75 -10.18 -8.51
C VAL A 142 3.02 -11.67 -8.21
N LYS A 143 2.02 -12.54 -8.39
CA LYS A 143 2.18 -13.98 -8.16
C LYS A 143 3.28 -14.60 -9.02
N THR A 144 3.35 -14.23 -10.30
CA THR A 144 4.34 -14.74 -11.25
C THR A 144 5.76 -14.30 -10.89
N LEU A 145 5.92 -13.03 -10.48
CA LEU A 145 7.20 -12.49 -10.05
C LEU A 145 7.66 -13.13 -8.74
N LEU A 146 6.76 -13.24 -7.76
CA LEU A 146 7.02 -13.96 -6.51
C LEU A 146 7.43 -15.40 -6.79
N SER A 147 6.71 -16.14 -7.64
CA SER A 147 7.06 -17.54 -7.94
C SER A 147 8.43 -17.68 -8.62
N GLY A 148 8.78 -16.76 -9.51
CA GLY A 148 10.05 -16.78 -10.25
C GLY A 148 11.24 -16.17 -9.50
N THR A 149 11.08 -15.80 -8.22
CA THR A 149 12.15 -15.23 -7.40
C THR A 149 13.11 -16.32 -6.92
N THR A 150 14.41 -16.05 -7.09
CA THR A 150 15.54 -16.88 -6.65
C THR A 150 16.57 -16.00 -5.95
N VAL A 151 17.51 -16.62 -5.22
CA VAL A 151 18.60 -15.91 -4.50
C VAL A 151 19.44 -15.04 -5.44
N ASN A 152 19.56 -15.41 -6.72
CA ASN A 152 20.42 -14.68 -7.67
C ASN A 152 19.69 -13.59 -8.45
N ASN A 153 18.35 -13.58 -8.44
CA ASN A 153 17.56 -12.67 -9.29
C ASN A 153 16.63 -11.75 -8.50
N TRP A 154 16.67 -11.80 -7.17
CA TRP A 154 15.67 -11.12 -6.34
C TRP A 154 15.68 -9.60 -6.52
N GLN A 155 16.84 -8.94 -6.69
CA GLN A 155 16.86 -7.49 -6.91
C GLN A 155 16.11 -7.12 -8.19
N SER A 156 16.40 -7.81 -9.29
CA SER A 156 15.73 -7.57 -10.58
C SER A 156 14.22 -7.85 -10.49
N LYS A 157 13.81 -8.89 -9.76
CA LYS A 157 12.40 -9.21 -9.54
C LYS A 157 11.70 -8.16 -8.68
N TYR A 158 12.39 -7.63 -7.67
CA TYR A 158 11.88 -6.55 -6.83
C TYR A 158 11.67 -5.26 -7.64
N ASP A 159 12.62 -4.89 -8.50
CA ASP A 159 12.49 -3.74 -9.39
C ASP A 159 11.34 -3.90 -10.39
N GLN A 160 11.16 -5.11 -10.94
CA GLN A 160 10.01 -5.42 -11.79
C GLN A 160 8.70 -5.26 -11.00
N LEU A 161 8.64 -5.75 -9.77
CA LEU A 161 7.47 -5.64 -8.90
C LEU A 161 7.11 -4.17 -8.62
N ARG A 162 8.11 -3.32 -8.35
CA ARG A 162 7.92 -1.87 -8.17
C ARG A 162 7.36 -1.21 -9.43
N LYS A 163 7.92 -1.53 -10.61
CA LYS A 163 7.44 -1.00 -11.90
C LYS A 163 6.00 -1.43 -12.19
N GLU A 164 5.63 -2.66 -11.87
CA GLU A 164 4.25 -3.15 -12.04
C GLU A 164 3.28 -2.41 -11.10
N ARG A 165 3.70 -2.09 -9.86
CA ARG A 165 2.91 -1.24 -8.95
C ARG A 165 2.73 0.17 -9.51
N ASP A 166 3.80 0.78 -10.03
CA ASP A 166 3.72 2.12 -10.60
C ASP A 166 2.84 2.15 -11.86
N ALA A 167 2.92 1.10 -12.69
CA ALA A 167 2.05 0.93 -13.84
C ALA A 167 0.57 0.76 -13.44
N TYR A 168 0.28 0.00 -12.37
CA TYR A 168 -1.06 -0.14 -11.81
C TYR A 168 -1.62 1.20 -11.34
N ALA A 169 -0.84 1.97 -10.55
CA ALA A 169 -1.24 3.30 -10.10
C ALA A 169 -1.50 4.27 -11.27
N ALA A 170 -0.64 4.25 -12.28
CA ALA A 170 -0.78 5.11 -13.47
C ALA A 170 -2.07 4.84 -14.28
N ILE A 171 -2.68 3.66 -14.17
CA ILE A 171 -3.97 3.39 -14.83
C ILE A 171 -5.09 4.24 -14.21
N SER A 172 -5.11 4.35 -12.88
CA SER A 172 -6.09 5.17 -12.16
C SER A 172 -5.95 6.66 -12.50
N GLU A 173 -4.71 7.14 -12.63
CA GLU A 173 -4.42 8.53 -13.02
C GLU A 173 -4.81 8.86 -14.46
N LYS A 174 -4.66 7.90 -15.38
CA LYS A 174 -5.01 8.09 -16.80
C LYS A 174 -6.52 7.98 -17.06
N ILE A 175 -7.24 7.20 -16.24
CA ILE A 175 -8.67 6.92 -16.41
C ILE A 175 -9.45 7.45 -15.21
N THR A 176 -9.25 8.73 -14.90
CA THR A 176 -9.92 9.43 -13.78
C THR A 176 -11.45 9.35 -13.86
N PHE A 177 -12.00 9.37 -15.09
CA PHE A 177 -13.44 9.28 -15.32
C PHE A 177 -14.10 8.02 -14.71
N LEU A 178 -13.37 6.92 -14.53
CA LEU A 178 -13.95 5.71 -13.95
C LEU A 178 -13.78 5.59 -12.44
N GLU A 179 -13.06 6.52 -11.80
CA GLU A 179 -12.82 6.54 -10.34
C GLU A 179 -12.39 5.16 -9.82
N LEU A 180 -11.33 4.60 -10.40
CA LEU A 180 -10.80 3.29 -9.99
C LEU A 180 -10.15 3.39 -8.60
N GLU A 181 -10.32 2.33 -7.81
CA GLU A 181 -9.75 2.21 -6.47
C GLU A 181 -8.35 1.56 -6.51
N ASP A 182 -7.46 1.98 -5.61
CA ASP A 182 -6.15 1.34 -5.43
C ASP A 182 -6.27 0.10 -4.52
N ASN A 183 -6.23 -1.08 -5.12
CA ASN A 183 -6.29 -2.38 -4.45
C ASN A 183 -4.94 -3.12 -4.46
N ALA A 184 -3.82 -2.41 -4.62
CA ALA A 184 -2.50 -3.04 -4.80
C ALA A 184 -1.95 -3.74 -3.54
N ASP A 185 -2.38 -3.34 -2.33
CA ASP A 185 -1.82 -3.81 -1.04
C ASP A 185 -0.28 -3.93 -1.08
N TRP A 186 0.37 -2.81 -1.43
CA TRP A 186 1.81 -2.80 -1.69
C TRP A 186 2.62 -3.25 -0.47
N GLU A 187 2.25 -2.85 0.73
CA GLU A 187 3.01 -3.20 1.94
C GLU A 187 2.91 -4.70 2.24
N GLY A 188 1.73 -5.30 2.07
CA GLY A 188 1.55 -6.75 2.20
C GLY A 188 2.35 -7.53 1.15
N VAL A 189 2.33 -7.09 -0.11
CA VAL A 189 3.09 -7.70 -1.21
C VAL A 189 4.60 -7.57 -0.98
N LYS A 190 5.07 -6.41 -0.52
CA LYS A 190 6.47 -6.15 -0.20
C LYS A 190 6.95 -7.06 0.91
N GLN A 191 6.18 -7.20 2.00
CA GLN A 191 6.53 -8.11 3.08
C GLN A 191 6.62 -9.56 2.62
N GLN A 192 5.61 -10.05 1.89
CA GLN A 192 5.63 -11.41 1.32
C GLN A 192 6.86 -11.67 0.44
N PHE A 193 7.30 -10.65 -0.31
CA PHE A 193 8.51 -10.76 -1.13
C PHE A 193 9.76 -10.88 -0.25
N LEU A 194 9.92 -10.02 0.76
CA LEU A 194 11.08 -10.04 1.66
C LEU A 194 11.16 -11.34 2.46
N ASP A 195 10.04 -11.81 3.00
CA ASP A 195 9.96 -13.09 3.71
C ASP A 195 10.40 -14.25 2.82
N LYS A 196 9.99 -14.22 1.55
CA LYS A 196 10.39 -15.24 0.57
C LYS A 196 11.89 -15.18 0.28
N VAL A 197 12.46 -13.99 0.10
CA VAL A 197 13.91 -13.84 -0.13
C VAL A 197 14.69 -14.36 1.07
N ALA A 198 14.32 -13.97 2.29
CA ALA A 198 14.96 -14.44 3.51
C ALA A 198 14.89 -15.97 3.65
N LEU A 199 13.76 -16.59 3.29
CA LEU A 199 13.62 -18.05 3.29
C LEU A 199 14.52 -18.72 2.24
N LEU A 200 14.64 -18.13 1.05
CA LEU A 200 15.50 -18.65 -0.01
C LEU A 200 16.98 -18.53 0.35
N GLU A 201 17.39 -17.41 0.95
CA GLU A 201 18.75 -17.21 1.45
C GLU A 201 19.09 -18.22 2.55
N LYS A 202 18.19 -18.38 3.53
CA LYS A 202 18.36 -19.39 4.59
C LYS A 202 18.48 -20.82 4.03
N ALA A 203 17.66 -21.16 3.03
CA ALA A 203 17.71 -22.47 2.40
C ALA A 203 19.01 -22.71 1.61
N GLN A 204 19.51 -21.68 0.93
CA GLN A 204 20.79 -21.74 0.23
C GLN A 204 21.95 -21.90 1.21
N GLU A 205 21.95 -21.12 2.29
CA GLU A 205 22.93 -21.21 3.37
C GLU A 205 22.96 -22.59 4.03
N GLU A 206 21.80 -23.17 4.31
CA GLU A 206 21.68 -24.51 4.88
C GLU A 206 22.22 -25.56 3.91
N LYS A 207 21.93 -25.45 2.62
CA LYS A 207 22.45 -26.37 1.60
C LYS A 207 23.97 -26.31 1.51
N GLU A 208 24.55 -25.11 1.52
CA GLU A 208 26.00 -24.91 1.52
C GLU A 208 26.63 -25.44 2.81
N TYR A 209 25.96 -25.25 3.95
CA TYR A 209 26.39 -25.82 5.22
C TYR A 209 26.41 -27.34 5.20
N GLN A 210 25.33 -27.99 4.75
CA GLN A 210 25.25 -29.45 4.64
C GLN A 210 26.33 -29.99 3.71
N ALA A 211 26.67 -29.26 2.64
CA ALA A 211 27.76 -29.62 1.73
C ALA A 211 29.13 -29.53 2.43
N GLU A 212 29.39 -28.45 3.15
CA GLU A 212 30.65 -28.22 3.88
C GLU A 212 30.81 -29.20 5.05
N LEU A 213 29.76 -29.41 5.85
CA LEU A 213 29.76 -30.39 6.95
C LEU A 213 30.01 -31.80 6.41
N LYS A 214 29.39 -32.17 5.28
CA LYS A 214 29.64 -33.46 4.63
C LYS A 214 31.07 -33.59 4.11
N ARG A 215 31.68 -32.49 3.65
CA ARG A 215 33.09 -32.46 3.25
C ARG A 215 34.00 -32.64 4.47
N GLN A 216 33.79 -31.89 5.54
CA GLN A 216 34.55 -32.00 6.78
C GLN A 216 34.42 -33.40 7.40
N MET A 217 33.21 -33.97 7.45
CA MET A 217 33.01 -35.35 7.93
C MET A 217 33.75 -36.37 7.08
N ARG A 218 33.87 -36.16 5.76
CA ARG A 218 34.65 -37.06 4.89
C ARG A 218 36.14 -36.93 5.15
N GLU A 219 36.66 -35.70 5.25
CA GLU A 219 38.07 -35.44 5.52
C GLU A 219 38.49 -35.90 6.93
N GLU A 220 37.64 -35.73 7.94
CA GLU A 220 37.86 -36.23 9.29
C GLU A 220 37.77 -37.75 9.35
N LYS A 221 36.75 -38.35 8.70
CA LYS A 221 36.62 -39.80 8.63
C LYS A 221 37.80 -40.45 7.91
N GLN A 222 38.26 -39.88 6.79
CA GLN A 222 39.45 -40.38 6.09
C GLN A 222 40.68 -40.36 7.00
N ARG A 223 40.91 -39.26 7.74
CA ARG A 223 42.00 -39.19 8.71
C ARG A 223 41.85 -40.19 9.86
N GLN A 224 40.64 -40.40 10.37
CA GLN A 224 40.39 -41.42 11.41
C GLN A 224 40.62 -42.83 10.87
N ASP A 225 40.09 -43.16 9.69
CA ASP A 225 40.26 -44.45 9.05
C ASP A 225 41.77 -44.73 8.78
N GLU A 226 42.54 -43.73 8.33
CA GLU A 226 44.00 -43.82 8.14
C GLU A 226 44.74 -44.09 9.46
N LEU A 227 44.37 -43.39 10.55
CA LEU A 227 44.96 -43.59 11.87
C LEU A 227 44.61 -44.96 12.46
N GLU A 228 43.34 -45.39 12.35
CA GLU A 228 42.91 -46.73 12.79
C GLU A 228 43.62 -47.84 12.01
N GLN A 229 43.79 -47.66 10.69
CA GLN A 229 44.51 -48.63 9.87
C GLN A 229 45.98 -48.72 10.29
N GLN A 230 46.66 -47.59 10.50
CA GLN A 230 48.04 -47.58 11.01
C GLN A 230 48.16 -48.25 12.39
N GLN A 231 47.19 -48.02 13.29
CA GLN A 231 47.18 -48.68 14.59
C GLN A 231 47.01 -50.19 14.49
N ARG A 232 46.09 -50.67 13.64
CA ARG A 232 45.87 -52.12 13.44
C ARG A 232 47.08 -52.79 12.78
N GLU A 233 47.65 -52.17 11.76
CA GLU A 233 48.86 -52.69 11.08
C GLU A 233 50.04 -52.80 12.07
N ALA A 234 50.22 -51.80 12.94
CA ALA A 234 51.25 -51.84 13.97
C ALA A 234 50.99 -52.91 15.04
N GLU A 235 49.74 -53.10 15.47
CA GLU A 235 49.36 -54.14 16.44
C GLU A 235 49.55 -55.56 15.88
N GLU A 236 49.19 -55.80 14.61
CA GLU A 236 49.41 -57.08 13.93
C GLU A 236 50.90 -57.39 13.75
N GLU A 237 51.73 -56.40 13.42
CA GLU A 237 53.18 -56.56 13.29
C GLU A 237 53.84 -56.82 14.66
N GLU A 238 53.40 -56.15 15.73
CA GLU A 238 53.88 -56.41 17.10
C GLU A 238 53.58 -57.85 17.53
N GLN A 239 52.38 -58.37 17.25
CA GLN A 239 52.02 -59.77 17.52
C GLN A 239 52.89 -60.77 16.73
N ARG A 240 53.14 -60.50 15.44
CA ARG A 240 54.01 -61.36 14.61
C ARG A 240 55.44 -61.40 15.13
N LEU A 241 56.00 -60.24 15.49
CA LEU A 241 57.36 -60.16 16.00
C LEU A 241 57.49 -60.86 17.37
N ALA A 242 56.48 -60.76 18.23
CA ALA A 242 56.43 -61.48 19.51
C ALA A 242 56.41 -63.01 19.32
N GLU A 243 55.66 -63.52 18.34
CA GLU A 243 55.65 -64.95 18.02
C GLU A 243 57.02 -65.43 17.47
N GLN A 244 57.64 -64.66 16.58
CA GLN A 244 58.99 -64.93 16.08
C GLN A 244 60.03 -64.95 17.21
N GLN A 245 59.91 -64.03 18.18
CA GLN A 245 60.80 -63.97 19.33
C GLN A 245 60.69 -65.24 20.17
N ARG A 246 59.46 -65.72 20.42
CA ARG A 246 59.23 -66.94 21.19
C ARG A 246 59.83 -68.17 20.50
N LEU A 247 59.61 -68.32 19.20
CA LEU A 247 60.17 -69.43 18.41
C LEU A 247 61.70 -69.41 18.38
N LEU A 248 62.29 -68.23 18.28
CA LEU A 248 63.74 -68.05 18.27
C LEU A 248 64.36 -68.34 19.65
N GLU A 249 63.67 -67.98 20.73
CA GLU A 249 64.08 -68.29 22.10
C GLU A 249 64.01 -69.80 22.39
N GLU A 250 62.97 -70.48 21.91
CA GLU A 250 62.86 -71.95 21.94
C GLU A 250 63.98 -72.63 21.14
N ALA A 251 64.34 -72.11 19.95
CA ALA A 251 65.42 -72.62 19.13
C ALA A 251 66.81 -72.41 19.77
N LEU A 252 67.02 -71.28 20.46
CA LEU A 252 68.25 -70.99 21.21
C LEU A 252 68.47 -71.95 22.39
N LEU A 253 67.38 -72.37 23.05
CA LEU A 253 67.44 -73.36 24.14
C LEU A 253 67.82 -74.77 23.64
N ALA A 254 67.57 -75.09 22.37
CA ALA A 254 67.82 -76.40 21.77
C ALA A 254 69.15 -76.50 21.00
N ALA A 255 69.84 -75.38 20.74
CA ALA A 255 71.03 -75.32 19.88
C ALA A 255 72.36 -75.27 20.67
N GLU A 256 73.39 -75.99 20.20
CA GLU A 256 74.75 -75.98 20.75
C GLU A 256 75.82 -75.63 19.69
N GLY A 257 76.92 -74.98 20.13
CA GLY A 257 78.06 -74.64 19.27
C GLY A 257 77.82 -73.42 18.35
N ALA A 258 78.46 -73.41 17.18
CA ALA A 258 78.43 -72.27 16.24
C ALA A 258 77.02 -71.87 15.74
N HIS A 259 76.04 -72.78 15.82
CA HIS A 259 74.65 -72.49 15.46
C HIS A 259 73.95 -71.56 16.46
N ARG A 260 74.42 -71.55 17.72
CA ARG A 260 73.91 -70.69 18.79
C ARG A 260 74.34 -69.25 18.62
N GLU A 261 75.55 -68.99 18.12
CA GLU A 261 76.03 -67.63 17.83
C GLU A 261 75.23 -66.96 16.70
N GLU A 262 74.90 -67.69 15.64
CA GLU A 262 74.05 -67.17 14.54
C GLU A 262 72.63 -66.87 15.03
N LEU A 263 72.04 -67.76 15.85
CA LEU A 263 70.72 -67.56 16.46
C LEU A 263 70.70 -66.39 17.44
N GLU A 264 71.77 -66.16 18.21
CA GLU A 264 71.87 -64.97 19.08
C GLU A 264 71.97 -63.68 18.27
N ARG A 265 72.67 -63.68 17.12
CA ARG A 265 72.70 -62.52 16.23
C ARG A 265 71.31 -62.20 15.68
N GLN A 266 70.56 -63.22 15.28
CA GLN A 266 69.17 -63.08 14.85
C GLN A 266 68.26 -62.57 15.98
N ARG A 267 68.52 -62.97 17.23
CA ARG A 267 67.76 -62.50 18.39
C ARG A 267 67.95 -61.00 18.62
N LEU A 268 69.19 -60.55 18.49
CA LEU A 268 69.54 -59.13 18.66
C LEU A 268 68.96 -58.27 17.54
N GLU A 269 68.99 -58.75 16.28
CA GLU A 269 68.32 -58.10 15.16
C GLU A 269 66.79 -58.03 15.36
N LEU A 270 66.17 -59.08 15.91
CA LEU A 270 64.74 -59.12 16.18
C LEU A 270 64.34 -58.22 17.36
N GLU A 271 65.12 -58.19 18.45
CA GLU A 271 64.93 -57.26 19.58
C GLU A 271 64.99 -55.80 19.11
N GLN A 272 65.95 -55.47 18.24
CA GLN A 272 66.08 -54.14 17.64
C GLN A 272 64.81 -53.79 16.83
N LYS A 273 64.32 -54.73 16.04
CA LYS A 273 63.13 -54.54 15.19
C LYS A 273 61.84 -54.36 16.01
N ILE A 274 61.69 -55.11 17.11
CA ILE A 274 60.59 -54.94 18.07
C ILE A 274 60.62 -53.54 18.68
N GLN A 275 61.81 -53.08 19.08
CA GLN A 275 61.96 -51.75 19.67
C GLN A 275 61.60 -50.63 18.68
N ASP A 276 61.98 -50.78 17.41
CA ASP A 276 61.64 -49.81 16.35
C ASP A 276 60.13 -49.77 16.07
N VAL A 277 59.46 -50.93 16.00
CA VAL A 277 57.99 -51.01 15.81
C VAL A 277 57.25 -50.43 17.01
N HIS A 278 57.69 -50.72 18.23
CA HIS A 278 57.09 -50.17 19.45
C HIS A 278 57.23 -48.64 19.51
N GLN A 279 58.39 -48.09 19.11
CA GLN A 279 58.55 -46.64 18.98
C GLN A 279 57.64 -46.03 17.91
N GLN A 280 57.42 -46.71 16.79
CA GLN A 280 56.50 -46.24 15.75
C GLN A 280 55.05 -46.24 16.23
N TYR A 281 54.63 -47.27 16.97
CA TYR A 281 53.31 -47.36 17.57
C TYR A 281 53.05 -46.23 18.60
N GLU A 282 53.97 -46.02 19.54
CA GLU A 282 53.85 -44.93 20.53
C GLU A 282 53.88 -43.54 19.88
N ARG A 283 54.65 -43.36 18.80
CA ARG A 283 54.59 -42.14 17.98
C ARG A 283 53.23 -41.96 17.30
N ALA A 284 52.64 -43.01 16.73
CA ALA A 284 51.32 -42.96 16.09
C ALA A 284 50.20 -42.67 17.11
N LYS A 285 50.29 -43.23 18.31
CA LYS A 285 49.35 -42.97 19.42
C LYS A 285 49.47 -41.53 19.96
N SER A 286 50.70 -41.03 20.09
CA SER A 286 50.97 -39.62 20.40
C SER A 286 50.41 -38.69 19.31
N MET A 287 50.57 -39.04 18.02
CA MET A 287 49.98 -38.30 16.90
C MET A 287 48.45 -38.23 16.98
N ALA A 288 47.78 -39.29 17.41
CA ALA A 288 46.32 -39.26 17.62
C ALA A 288 45.90 -38.31 18.76
N GLN A 289 46.67 -38.21 19.86
CA GLN A 289 46.43 -37.18 20.90
C GLN A 289 46.74 -35.77 20.40
N LEU A 290 47.75 -35.61 19.55
CA LEU A 290 48.08 -34.33 18.89
C LEU A 290 46.98 -33.82 17.94
N THR A 291 46.05 -34.67 17.47
CA THR A 291 44.96 -34.21 16.59
C THR A 291 43.91 -33.31 17.25
N LYS A 292 43.82 -33.31 18.59
CA LYS A 292 42.94 -32.42 19.37
C LYS A 292 43.62 -31.11 19.77
N GLN A 293 44.95 -31.12 19.79
CA GLN A 293 45.75 -29.99 20.19
C GLN A 293 45.68 -28.89 19.11
N GLY A 294 45.66 -27.64 19.55
CA GLY A 294 45.57 -26.50 18.65
C GLY A 294 45.61 -25.19 19.40
N HIS A 295 45.20 -24.13 18.71
CA HIS A 295 45.14 -22.79 19.26
C HIS A 295 43.73 -22.21 19.14
N VAL A 296 43.23 -21.63 20.23
CA VAL A 296 42.05 -20.75 20.19
C VAL A 296 42.56 -19.32 20.07
N TYR A 297 42.11 -18.62 19.04
CA TYR A 297 42.47 -17.22 18.82
C TYR A 297 41.31 -16.29 19.14
N VAL A 298 41.64 -15.12 19.67
CA VAL A 298 40.73 -13.99 19.85
C VAL A 298 41.28 -12.85 19.00
N ILE A 299 40.53 -12.46 17.97
CA ILE A 299 40.95 -11.43 17.01
C ILE A 299 39.89 -10.36 16.85
N SER A 300 40.29 -9.13 16.53
CA SER A 300 39.36 -8.02 16.25
C SER A 300 39.76 -7.28 14.97
N ASN A 301 38.83 -6.50 14.44
CA ASN A 301 39.10 -5.61 13.33
C ASN A 301 38.24 -4.36 13.52
N ILE A 302 38.82 -3.38 14.19
CA ILE A 302 38.12 -2.15 14.59
C ILE A 302 37.62 -1.40 13.35
N GLY A 303 38.44 -1.32 12.30
CA GLY A 303 38.06 -0.61 11.07
C GLY A 303 36.88 -1.23 10.31
N SER A 304 36.62 -2.53 10.46
CA SER A 304 35.52 -3.22 9.77
C SER A 304 34.28 -3.41 10.66
N PHE A 305 34.47 -3.68 11.95
CA PHE A 305 33.40 -4.11 12.84
C PHE A 305 33.14 -3.18 14.04
N GLY A 306 34.02 -2.20 14.27
CA GLY A 306 33.97 -1.28 15.39
C GLY A 306 34.61 -1.83 16.67
N GLU A 307 34.61 -1.00 17.71
CA GLU A 307 35.18 -1.34 19.02
C GLU A 307 34.40 -2.46 19.73
N ASN A 308 35.12 -3.20 20.59
CA ASN A 308 34.58 -4.30 21.39
C ASN A 308 33.88 -5.40 20.57
N VAL A 309 34.31 -5.61 19.32
CA VAL A 309 33.84 -6.70 18.46
C VAL A 309 34.97 -7.69 18.21
N PHE A 310 34.78 -8.90 18.72
CA PHE A 310 35.79 -9.95 18.67
C PHE A 310 35.28 -11.17 17.91
N LYS A 311 36.16 -11.77 17.12
CA LYS A 311 36.00 -13.11 16.58
C LYS A 311 36.79 -14.09 17.45
N ILE A 312 36.11 -15.16 17.87
CA ILE A 312 36.71 -16.27 18.62
C ILE A 312 36.62 -17.51 17.74
N GLY A 313 37.75 -18.16 17.49
CA GLY A 313 37.76 -19.41 16.75
C GLY A 313 39.00 -20.25 17.05
N MET A 314 39.05 -21.47 16.51
CA MET A 314 40.21 -22.36 16.67
C MET A 314 40.98 -22.62 15.36
N THR A 315 42.26 -22.98 15.51
CA THR A 315 43.13 -23.43 14.44
C THR A 315 44.01 -24.58 14.94
N ARG A 316 44.26 -25.57 14.08
CA ARG A 316 45.19 -26.67 14.35
C ARG A 316 46.45 -26.58 13.50
N ARG A 317 46.68 -25.42 12.87
CA ARG A 317 47.88 -25.19 12.06
C ARG A 317 49.11 -25.12 12.95
N LEU A 318 50.23 -25.58 12.41
CA LEU A 318 51.54 -25.46 13.03
C LEU A 318 51.88 -23.99 13.31
N GLU A 319 51.58 -23.12 12.33
CA GLU A 319 51.75 -21.67 12.43
C GLU A 319 50.37 -21.00 12.55
N PRO A 320 49.88 -20.73 13.78
CA PRO A 320 48.52 -20.22 13.98
C PRO A 320 48.31 -18.82 13.38
N MET A 321 49.37 -18.02 13.25
CA MET A 321 49.34 -16.69 12.63
C MET A 321 49.01 -16.73 11.13
N GLU A 322 49.32 -17.82 10.42
CA GLU A 322 48.92 -17.95 9.01
C GLU A 322 47.41 -17.99 8.85
N ARG A 323 46.70 -18.66 9.78
CA ARG A 323 45.25 -18.69 9.75
C ARG A 323 44.66 -17.28 9.92
N VAL A 324 45.24 -16.48 10.81
CA VAL A 324 44.80 -15.09 11.00
C VAL A 324 45.00 -14.29 9.71
N LYS A 325 46.15 -14.43 9.04
CA LYS A 325 46.43 -13.75 7.76
C LYS A 325 45.46 -14.15 6.65
N GLU A 326 45.08 -15.43 6.56
CA GLU A 326 44.09 -15.88 5.59
C GLU A 326 42.69 -15.31 5.85
N LEU A 327 42.31 -15.21 7.13
CA LEU A 327 41.05 -14.59 7.52
C LEU A 327 41.03 -13.09 7.19
N SER A 328 42.18 -12.41 7.34
CA SER A 328 42.34 -11.01 6.96
C SER A 328 42.25 -10.79 5.44
N GLY A 329 43.01 -11.56 4.65
CA GLY A 329 43.31 -11.20 3.26
C GLY A 329 42.15 -11.26 2.25
N ALA A 330 41.05 -11.99 2.54
CA ALA A 330 39.96 -12.17 1.59
C ALA A 330 38.60 -11.59 2.03
N ALA A 331 38.44 -11.22 3.30
CA ALA A 331 37.12 -11.01 3.89
C ALA A 331 36.88 -9.60 4.46
N VAL A 332 37.93 -8.82 4.70
CA VAL A 332 37.84 -7.55 5.44
C VAL A 332 38.81 -6.49 4.88
N PRO A 333 38.45 -5.18 4.95
CA PRO A 333 39.32 -4.07 4.50
C PRO A 333 40.67 -3.92 5.20
N PHE A 334 40.77 -4.33 6.46
CA PHE A 334 41.98 -4.20 7.28
C PHE A 334 42.41 -5.56 7.81
N ASP A 335 43.68 -5.72 8.18
CA ASP A 335 44.12 -6.94 8.86
C ASP A 335 43.46 -7.10 10.24
N PHE A 336 43.23 -8.35 10.65
CA PHE A 336 42.81 -8.65 12.02
C PHE A 336 43.95 -8.44 13.01
N ASP A 337 43.62 -7.74 14.09
CA ASP A 337 44.47 -7.61 15.26
C ASP A 337 44.30 -8.83 16.17
N VAL A 338 45.40 -9.39 16.67
CA VAL A 338 45.39 -10.55 17.57
C VAL A 338 45.44 -10.08 19.02
N HIS A 339 44.41 -10.44 19.79
CA HIS A 339 44.34 -10.16 21.22
C HIS A 339 44.84 -11.32 22.06
N ALA A 340 44.55 -12.56 21.67
CA ALA A 340 45.03 -13.74 22.38
C ALA A 340 45.25 -14.90 21.41
N MET A 341 46.28 -15.71 21.69
CA MET A 341 46.58 -16.95 20.98
C MET A 341 46.83 -18.06 22.01
N ILE A 342 45.78 -18.83 22.29
CA ILE A 342 45.72 -19.75 23.44
C ILE A 342 46.06 -21.15 22.95
N SER A 343 47.24 -21.68 23.31
CA SER A 343 47.57 -23.08 23.05
C SER A 343 46.82 -23.99 24.01
N CYS A 344 46.11 -24.98 23.48
CA CYS A 344 45.26 -25.90 24.24
C CYS A 344 45.37 -27.34 23.71
N ASP A 345 45.34 -28.30 24.62
CA ASP A 345 45.30 -29.75 24.30
C ASP A 345 43.99 -30.18 23.63
N ASP A 346 42.89 -29.46 23.87
CA ASP A 346 41.59 -29.65 23.23
C ASP A 346 40.98 -28.29 22.83
N ALA A 347 41.52 -27.72 21.76
CA ALA A 347 41.06 -26.42 21.26
C ALA A 347 39.56 -26.39 20.87
N PRO A 348 38.98 -27.45 20.27
CA PRO A 348 37.53 -27.51 19.99
C PRO A 348 36.66 -27.44 21.26
N ALA A 349 37.05 -28.10 22.35
CA ALA A 349 36.29 -28.06 23.59
C ALA A 349 36.31 -26.66 24.24
N LEU A 350 37.46 -25.99 24.23
CA LEU A 350 37.58 -24.63 24.74
C LEU A 350 36.77 -23.63 23.90
N GLU A 351 36.88 -23.68 22.57
CA GLU A 351 36.12 -22.82 21.65
C GLU A 351 34.62 -22.93 21.91
N LYS A 352 34.11 -24.17 21.97
CA LYS A 352 32.69 -24.42 22.22
C LYS A 352 32.23 -23.82 23.54
N THR A 353 33.02 -24.00 24.60
CA THR A 353 32.71 -23.45 25.94
C THR A 353 32.60 -21.92 25.90
N LEU A 354 33.53 -21.26 25.22
CA LEU A 354 33.50 -19.80 25.04
C LEU A 354 32.28 -19.35 24.24
N HIS A 355 31.93 -20.04 23.16
CA HIS A 355 30.75 -19.72 22.35
C HIS A 355 29.45 -19.87 23.14
N ASP A 356 29.30 -20.97 23.90
CA ASP A 356 28.12 -21.23 24.72
C ASP A 356 27.94 -20.14 25.80
N HIS A 357 29.02 -19.70 26.45
CA HIS A 357 28.99 -18.66 27.49
C HIS A 357 28.77 -17.24 26.91
N LEU A 358 29.21 -16.99 25.68
CA LEU A 358 29.11 -15.70 25.01
C LEU A 358 27.89 -15.57 24.07
N GLU A 359 27.01 -16.58 24.01
CA GLU A 359 25.89 -16.64 23.06
C GLU A 359 24.99 -15.38 23.12
N SER A 360 24.76 -14.82 24.31
CA SER A 360 23.98 -13.58 24.48
C SER A 360 24.61 -12.33 23.85
N TYR A 361 25.93 -12.33 23.65
CA TYR A 361 26.73 -11.25 23.07
C TYR A 361 26.94 -11.40 21.56
N ARG A 362 26.41 -12.46 20.95
CA ARG A 362 26.58 -12.74 19.53
C ARG A 362 25.90 -11.67 18.67
N ILE A 363 26.65 -11.14 17.70
CA ILE A 363 26.17 -10.10 16.78
C ILE A 363 25.17 -10.68 15.78
N ASN A 364 25.51 -11.83 15.19
CA ASN A 364 24.64 -12.49 14.23
C ASN A 364 23.78 -13.57 14.91
N ARG A 365 22.50 -13.25 15.14
CA ARG A 365 21.52 -14.15 15.78
C ARG A 365 20.78 -15.06 14.78
N ILE A 366 21.02 -14.90 13.49
CA ILE A 366 20.38 -15.68 12.43
C ILE A 366 21.34 -16.77 11.94
N ASN A 367 22.57 -16.39 11.61
CA ASN A 367 23.63 -17.30 11.18
C ASN A 367 24.66 -17.47 12.30
N LEU A 368 24.44 -18.48 13.15
CA LEU A 368 25.29 -18.82 14.28
C LEU A 368 26.69 -19.34 13.87
N ARG A 369 26.99 -19.46 12.58
CA ARG A 369 28.35 -19.79 12.10
C ARG A 369 29.27 -18.56 12.07
N LYS A 370 28.70 -17.35 12.15
CA LYS A 370 29.47 -16.10 12.20
C LYS A 370 29.77 -15.76 13.66
N GLU A 371 30.90 -16.28 14.15
CA GLU A 371 31.35 -16.23 15.56
C GLU A 371 31.91 -14.86 15.95
N PHE A 372 31.11 -13.81 15.76
CA PHE A 372 31.45 -12.46 16.18
C PHE A 372 30.60 -12.07 17.40
N PHE A 373 31.28 -11.58 18.42
CA PHE A 373 30.71 -11.24 19.72
C PHE A 373 30.99 -9.78 20.05
N ARG A 374 29.98 -9.06 20.51
CA ARG A 374 30.12 -7.69 21.03
C ARG A 374 30.20 -7.74 22.55
N VAL A 375 31.41 -7.73 23.08
CA VAL A 375 31.69 -7.93 24.51
C VAL A 375 33.03 -7.27 24.84
N GLU A 376 33.25 -6.86 26.09
CA GLU A 376 34.56 -6.38 26.51
C GLU A 376 35.59 -7.53 26.53
N LEU A 377 36.83 -7.24 26.12
CA LEU A 377 37.91 -8.21 26.08
C LEU A 377 38.16 -8.85 27.45
N SER A 378 38.10 -8.05 28.52
CA SER A 378 38.24 -8.50 29.92
C SER A 378 37.37 -9.72 30.22
N LYS A 379 36.11 -9.69 29.77
CA LYS A 379 35.16 -10.79 29.99
C LYS A 379 35.51 -12.05 29.19
N ILE A 380 36.08 -11.90 27.99
CA ILE A 380 36.56 -13.05 27.22
C ILE A 380 37.73 -13.70 27.96
N ILE A 381 38.68 -12.89 28.42
CA ILE A 381 39.86 -13.37 29.15
C ILE A 381 39.46 -14.02 30.47
N ASP A 382 38.55 -13.42 31.25
CA ASP A 382 38.03 -14.02 32.49
C ASP A 382 37.44 -15.41 32.26
N GLU A 383 36.74 -15.60 31.13
CA GLU A 383 36.13 -16.88 30.79
C GLU A 383 37.19 -17.91 30.36
N VAL A 384 38.18 -17.48 29.59
CA VAL A 384 39.35 -18.31 29.24
C VAL A 384 40.10 -18.73 30.51
N GLU A 385 40.38 -17.81 31.43
CA GLU A 385 41.14 -18.08 32.64
C GLU A 385 40.42 -19.06 33.59
N ARG A 386 39.08 -19.02 33.65
CA ARG A 386 38.28 -19.99 34.42
C ARG A 386 38.37 -21.41 33.89
N HIS A 387 38.46 -21.57 32.57
CA HIS A 387 38.34 -22.87 31.91
C HIS A 387 39.69 -23.47 31.46
N HIS A 388 40.72 -22.64 31.27
CA HIS A 388 42.02 -23.05 30.76
C HIS A 388 43.21 -22.64 31.66
N GLY A 389 43.05 -21.61 32.50
CA GLY A 389 44.15 -21.02 33.30
C GLY A 389 44.71 -19.73 32.70
N GLN A 390 45.78 -19.19 33.29
CA GLN A 390 46.35 -17.88 32.89
C GLN A 390 46.84 -17.87 31.43
N VAL A 391 46.58 -16.77 30.72
CA VAL A 391 46.91 -16.59 29.30
C VAL A 391 47.52 -15.21 29.06
N GLU A 392 48.54 -15.14 28.20
CA GLU A 392 49.03 -13.86 27.66
C GLU A 392 48.06 -13.27 26.63
N TYR A 393 47.65 -12.03 26.86
CA TYR A 393 46.79 -11.29 25.95
C TYR A 393 47.27 -9.85 25.76
N ILE A 394 46.91 -9.27 24.62
CA ILE A 394 47.15 -7.88 24.25
C ILE A 394 45.82 -7.14 24.41
N ALA A 395 45.76 -6.23 25.40
CA ALA A 395 44.55 -5.48 25.71
C ALA A 395 44.17 -4.52 24.56
N ASP A 396 45.14 -3.73 24.09
CA ASP A 396 44.98 -2.75 23.02
C ASP A 396 45.97 -3.04 21.88
N PRO A 397 45.55 -3.74 20.81
CA PRO A 397 46.34 -3.83 19.60
C PRO A 397 46.23 -2.53 18.80
N VAL A 398 47.32 -2.21 18.10
CA VAL A 398 47.55 -0.87 17.52
C VAL A 398 46.60 -0.53 16.38
N ALA A 399 45.96 -1.51 15.73
CA ALA A 399 45.11 -1.29 14.55
C ALA A 399 45.78 -0.39 13.49
N LEU A 400 47.07 -0.66 13.22
CA LEU A 400 47.99 0.27 12.54
C LEU A 400 47.46 0.77 11.19
N GLN A 401 46.98 -0.12 10.34
CA GLN A 401 46.45 0.24 9.01
C GLN A 401 45.21 1.13 9.10
N TYR A 402 44.35 0.89 10.09
CA TYR A 402 43.15 1.69 10.31
C TYR A 402 43.51 3.10 10.81
N LEU A 403 44.37 3.21 11.82
CA LEU A 403 44.82 4.51 12.35
C LEU A 403 45.56 5.33 11.29
N GLN A 404 46.44 4.70 10.50
CA GLN A 404 47.11 5.37 9.38
C GLN A 404 46.10 5.87 8.34
N SER A 405 45.07 5.08 8.03
CA SER A 405 44.04 5.50 7.07
C SER A 405 43.24 6.71 7.56
N LEU A 406 42.95 6.79 8.86
CA LEU A 406 42.33 7.97 9.47
C LEU A 406 43.25 9.19 9.41
N GLU A 407 44.53 9.03 9.75
CA GLU A 407 45.52 10.12 9.69
C GLU A 407 45.68 10.68 8.27
N TYR A 408 45.72 9.80 7.26
CA TYR A 408 45.71 10.23 5.85
C TYR A 408 44.44 10.98 5.47
N ALA A 409 43.25 10.48 5.87
CA ALA A 409 41.99 11.15 5.59
C ALA A 409 41.88 12.53 6.26
N GLU A 410 42.37 12.67 7.49
CA GLU A 410 42.46 13.96 8.19
C GLU A 410 43.44 14.91 7.50
N SER A 411 44.57 14.40 7.01
CA SER A 411 45.55 15.20 6.27
C SER A 411 45.07 15.65 4.88
N GLU A 412 44.20 14.87 4.22
CA GLU A 412 43.57 15.27 2.94
C GLU A 412 42.44 16.29 3.14
N ALA A 413 41.80 16.27 4.31
CA ALA A 413 40.70 17.17 4.65
C ALA A 413 41.19 18.54 5.19
N ALA A 414 42.43 18.63 5.66
CA ALA A 414 43.09 19.84 6.16
C ALA A 414 43.81 20.60 5.03
#